data_AF-A0A927XXV1-F1
#
_entry.id   AF-A0A927XXV1-F1
#
_cell.length_a   1.000
_cell.length_b   1.000
_cell.length_c   1.000
_cell.angle_alpha   90.00
_cell.angle_beta   90.00
_cell.angle_gamma   90.00
#
_symmetry.space_group_name_H-M   'P 1'
#
loop_
_entity.id
_entity.type
_entity.pdbx_description
1 polymer ?
#
loop_
_entity_poly.entity_id
_entity_poly.type
_entity_poly.pdbx_seq_one_letter_code
_entity_poly.pdbx_strand_id
1 'polypeptide(L)'
;MDKIIASFLTAVYYVSDIAQTLMLVRAILSWFPNVNGGKFSYFLYEITEPIIAPVRKLLSKTSIGNSMIDISFLITFLGLFLIQDVAFALLSTL
;
A
#
# COMPACT_ATOMS: atom_id res chain seq x y z
N MET A 1 21.86 -19.98 -6.26
CA MET A 1 21.15 -19.44 -5.09
C MET A 1 20.70 -18.01 -5.35
N ASP A 2 21.58 -17.19 -5.90
CA ASP A 2 21.34 -15.77 -6.21
C ASP A 2 20.17 -15.52 -7.15
N LYS A 3 19.97 -16.37 -8.17
CA LYS A 3 18.82 -16.25 -9.10
C LYS A 3 17.46 -16.42 -8.40
N ILE A 4 17.37 -17.29 -7.40
CA ILE A 4 16.12 -17.50 -6.64
C ILE A 4 15.86 -16.28 -5.76
N ILE A 5 16.89 -15.79 -5.07
CA ILE A 5 16.81 -14.59 -4.23
C ILE A 5 16.42 -13.38 -5.07
N ALA A 6 17.07 -13.16 -6.22
CA ALA A 6 16.74 -12.08 -7.14
C ALA A 6 15.29 -12.17 -7.61
N SER A 7 14.83 -13.35 -8.03
CA SER A 7 13.43 -13.52 -8.47
C SER A 7 12.43 -13.20 -7.37
N PHE A 8 12.72 -13.61 -6.14
CA PHE A 8 11.89 -13.28 -4.98
C PHE A 8 11.86 -11.77 -4.69
N LEU A 9 13.03 -11.11 -4.67
CA LEU A 9 13.11 -9.66 -4.44
C LEU A 9 12.42 -8.86 -5.56
N THR A 10 12.52 -9.32 -6.81
CA THR A 10 11.80 -8.74 -7.94
C THR A 10 10.29 -8.86 -7.75
N ALA A 11 9.79 -10.01 -7.30
CA ALA A 11 8.37 -10.17 -7.00
C ALA A 11 7.91 -9.21 -5.88
N VAL A 12 8.69 -9.07 -4.80
CA VAL A 12 8.40 -8.13 -3.72
C VAL A 12 8.36 -6.69 -4.24
N TYR A 13 9.34 -6.30 -5.05
CA TYR A 13 9.40 -4.96 -5.65
C TYR A 13 8.13 -4.63 -6.45
N TYR A 14 7.74 -5.49 -7.39
CA TYR A 14 6.57 -5.25 -8.24
C TYR A 14 5.25 -5.33 -7.47
N VAL A 15 5.13 -6.22 -6.49
CA VAL A 15 3.92 -6.30 -5.66
C VAL A 15 3.75 -5.01 -4.83
N SER A 16 4.82 -4.51 -4.23
CA SER A 16 4.80 -3.23 -3.51
C SER A 16 4.49 -2.05 -4.42
N ASP A 17 5.03 -2.03 -5.64
CA ASP A 17 4.77 -0.99 -6.64
C ASP A 17 3.29 -0.95 -7.08
N ILE A 18 2.72 -2.11 -7.40
CA ILE A 18 1.32 -2.25 -7.78
C ILE A 18 0.42 -1.83 -6.61
N ALA A 19 0.71 -2.30 -5.38
CA ALA A 19 -0.06 -1.94 -4.21
C ALA A 19 -0.08 -0.43 -3.96
N GLN A 20 1.10 0.22 -4.01
CA GLN A 20 1.22 1.67 -3.87
C GLN A 20 0.47 2.41 -4.99
N THR A 21 0.57 1.95 -6.22
CA THR A 21 -0.15 2.54 -7.36
C THR A 21 -1.66 2.47 -7.14
N LEU A 22 -2.20 1.31 -6.74
CA LEU A 22 -3.64 1.16 -6.46
C LEU A 22 -4.10 2.03 -5.29
N MET A 23 -3.27 2.14 -4.25
CA MET A 23 -3.52 3.04 -3.13
C MET A 23 -3.55 4.50 -3.61
N LEU A 24 -2.58 4.94 -4.41
CA LEU A 24 -2.51 6.29 -4.95
C LEU A 24 -3.72 6.60 -5.83
N VAL A 25 -4.11 5.69 -6.72
CA VAL A 25 -5.32 5.82 -7.53
C VAL A 25 -6.55 5.95 -6.63
N ARG A 26 -6.70 5.11 -5.60
CA ARG A 26 -7.79 5.21 -4.61
C ARG A 26 -7.80 6.59 -3.93
N ALA A 27 -6.64 7.09 -3.52
CA ALA A 27 -6.53 8.41 -2.87
C ALA A 27 -6.93 9.54 -3.81
N ILE A 28 -6.45 9.53 -5.05
CA ILE A 28 -6.82 10.53 -6.07
C ILE A 28 -8.32 10.48 -6.35
N LEU A 29 -8.90 9.29 -6.56
CA LEU A 29 -10.33 9.14 -6.84
C LEU A 29 -11.23 9.59 -5.69
N SER A 30 -10.75 9.51 -4.45
CA SER A 30 -11.50 9.99 -3.28
C SER A 30 -11.83 11.49 -3.34
N TRP A 31 -11.07 12.27 -4.11
CA TRP A 31 -11.30 13.70 -4.33
C TRP A 31 -12.38 14.00 -5.37
N PHE A 32 -12.86 12.99 -6.11
CA PHE A 32 -13.90 13.15 -7.13
C PHE A 32 -15.22 12.54 -6.64
N PRO A 33 -16.17 13.35 -6.12
CA PRO A 33 -17.38 12.83 -5.48
C PRO A 33 -18.27 11.97 -6.40
N ASN A 34 -18.28 12.26 -7.70
CA ASN A 34 -19.07 11.52 -8.69
C ASN A 34 -18.52 10.11 -8.99
N VAL A 35 -17.23 9.88 -8.70
CA VAL A 35 -16.55 8.59 -8.91
C VAL A 35 -16.43 7.82 -7.60
N ASN A 36 -16.27 8.54 -6.49
CA ASN A 36 -16.26 8.00 -5.15
C ASN A 36 -17.60 7.31 -4.84
N GLY A 37 -17.57 6.05 -4.39
CA GLY A 37 -18.75 5.23 -4.16
C GLY A 37 -19.25 4.42 -5.36
N GLY A 38 -18.66 4.60 -6.56
CA GLY A 38 -18.93 3.74 -7.71
C GLY A 38 -18.29 2.35 -7.61
N LYS A 39 -18.66 1.43 -8.52
CA LYS A 39 -18.13 0.05 -8.56
C LYS A 39 -16.60 0.00 -8.60
N PHE A 40 -15.97 0.93 -9.33
CA PHE A 40 -14.51 0.98 -9.45
C PHE A 40 -13.84 1.42 -8.14
N SER A 41 -14.42 2.39 -7.43
CA SER A 41 -13.93 2.81 -6.11
C SER A 41 -14.05 1.69 -5.08
N TYR A 42 -15.14 0.91 -5.13
CA TYR A 42 -15.32 -0.28 -4.29
C TYR A 42 -14.29 -1.37 -4.59
N PHE A 43 -14.04 -1.65 -5.86
CA PHE A 43 -13.01 -2.60 -6.28
C PHE A 43 -11.62 -2.20 -5.76
N LEU A 44 -11.24 -0.93 -5.90
CA LEU A 44 -9.97 -0.42 -5.36
C LEU A 44 -9.91 -0.54 -3.84
N TYR A 45 -11.02 -0.26 -3.15
CA TYR A 45 -11.13 -0.46 -1.71
C TYR A 45 -10.87 -1.93 -1.35
N GLU A 46 -11.56 -2.88 -1.96
CA GLU A 46 -11.43 -4.32 -1.66
C GLU A 46 -10.01 -4.86 -1.86
N ILE A 47 -9.29 -4.37 -2.88
CA ILE A 47 -7.92 -4.82 -3.13
C ILE A 47 -6.93 -4.19 -2.14
N THR A 48 -7.07 -2.90 -1.86
CA THR A 48 -6.11 -2.17 -1.03
C THR A 48 -6.35 -2.38 0.47
N GLU A 49 -7.58 -2.70 0.86
CA GLU A 49 -7.97 -2.81 2.27
C GLU A 49 -7.27 -3.94 3.04
N PRO A 50 -7.07 -5.16 2.50
CA PRO A 50 -6.28 -6.20 3.19
C PRO A 50 -4.85 -5.76 3.56
N ILE A 51 -4.29 -4.80 2.82
CA ILE A 51 -2.95 -4.25 3.06
C ILE A 51 -2.99 -3.15 4.13
N ILE A 52 -4.06 -2.35 4.16
CA ILE A 52 -4.23 -1.22 5.08
C ILE A 52 -4.82 -1.66 6.44
N ALA A 53 -5.74 -2.61 6.44
CA ALA A 53 -6.48 -3.08 7.61
C ALA A 53 -5.59 -3.55 8.77
N PRO A 54 -4.45 -4.24 8.57
CA PRO A 54 -3.55 -4.60 9.65
C PRO A 54 -3.01 -3.36 10.38
N VAL A 55 -2.58 -2.34 9.63
CA VAL A 55 -2.09 -1.07 10.21
C VAL A 55 -3.23 -0.36 10.92
N ARG A 56 -4.43 -0.31 10.32
CA ARG A 56 -5.61 0.30 10.95
C ARG A 56 -5.97 -0.37 12.27
N LYS A 57 -5.91 -1.70 12.33
CA LYS A 57 -6.16 -2.48 13.55
C LYS A 57 -5.11 -2.22 14.65
N LEU A 58 -3.87 -1.95 14.27
CA LEU A 58 -2.83 -1.56 15.22
C LEU A 58 -3.07 -0.14 15.76
N LEU A 59 -3.43 0.79 14.87
CA LEU A 59 -3.68 2.18 15.23
C LEU A 59 -4.99 2.39 16.01
N SER A 60 -6.00 1.53 15.83
CA SER A 60 -7.31 1.68 16.48
C SER A 60 -7.24 1.64 18.01
N LYS A 61 -6.12 1.16 18.58
CA LYS A 61 -5.84 1.16 20.02
C LYS A 61 -5.21 2.47 20.52
N THR A 62 -4.96 3.41 19.62
CA THR A 62 -4.29 4.69 19.90
C THR A 62 -5.22 5.85 19.57
N SER A 63 -4.96 7.03 20.14
CA SER A 63 -5.72 8.26 19.81
C SER A 63 -5.62 8.64 18.33
N ILE A 64 -4.57 8.18 17.63
CA ILE A 64 -4.33 8.44 16.21
C ILE A 64 -5.27 7.60 15.31
N GLY A 65 -5.71 6.42 15.76
CA GLY A 65 -6.61 5.56 14.99
C GLY A 65 -8.01 6.13 14.76
N ASN A 66 -8.40 7.15 15.54
CA ASN A 66 -9.70 7.82 15.45
C ASN A 66 -9.62 9.20 14.75
N SER A 67 -8.52 9.50 14.05
CA SER A 67 -8.38 10.76 13.34
C SER A 67 -9.35 10.87 12.16
N MET A 68 -9.71 12.09 11.78
CA MET A 68 -10.53 12.37 10.60
C MET A 68 -9.85 11.99 9.28
N ILE A 69 -8.52 11.93 9.28
CA ILE A 69 -7.69 11.47 8.16
C ILE A 69 -7.38 10.00 8.36
N ASP A 70 -7.36 9.19 7.30
CA ASP A 70 -6.92 7.80 7.38
C ASP A 70 -5.39 7.72 7.52
N ILE A 71 -4.90 7.88 8.75
CA ILE A 71 -3.47 7.76 9.05
C ILE A 71 -2.95 6.35 8.76
N SER A 72 -3.82 5.34 8.84
CA SER A 72 -3.48 3.96 8.49
C SER A 72 -3.06 3.87 7.04
N PHE A 73 -3.81 4.53 6.13
CA PHE A 73 -3.46 4.59 4.72
C PHE A 73 -2.05 5.17 4.51
N LEU A 74 -1.74 6.30 5.16
CA LEU A 74 -0.44 6.95 5.03
C LEU A 74 0.71 6.06 5.55
N ILE A 75 0.54 5.47 6.74
CA ILE A 75 1.56 4.59 7.33
C ILE A 75 1.77 3.35 6.46
N THR A 76 0.70 2.74 5.95
CA THR A 76 0.81 1.61 5.03
C THR A 76 1.55 2.01 3.75
N PHE A 77 1.21 3.16 3.15
CA PHE A 77 1.86 3.64 1.94
C PHE A 77 3.37 3.85 2.14
N LEU A 78 3.76 4.54 3.20
CA LEU A 78 5.17 4.76 3.55
C LEU A 78 5.89 3.45 3.88
N GLY A 79 5.22 2.51 4.54
CA GLY A 79 5.77 1.18 4.82
C GLY A 79 6.07 0.41 3.54
N LEU A 80 5.17 0.42 2.55
CA LEU A 80 5.40 -0.20 1.25
C LEU A 80 6.54 0.47 0.48
N PHE A 81 6.64 1.80 0.53
CA PHE A 81 7.73 2.55 -0.07
C PHE A 81 9.09 2.10 0.48
N LEU A 82 9.21 1.99 1.82
CA LEU A 82 10.43 1.49 2.46
C LEU A 82 10.75 0.04 2.06
N ILE A 83 9.74 -0.83 1.97
CA ILE A 83 9.93 -2.22 1.52
C ILE A 83 10.44 -2.25 0.07
N GLN A 84 9.89 -1.41 -0.79
CA GLN A 84 10.30 -1.31 -2.19
C GLN A 84 11.74 -0.79 -2.33
N ASP A 85 12.10 0.25 -1.58
CA ASP A 85 13.46 0.81 -1.56
C ASP A 85 14.48 -0.23 -1.10
N VAL A 86 14.17 -0.97 -0.03
CA VAL A 86 15.04 -2.05 0.46
C VAL A 86 15.15 -3.17 -0.57
N ALA A 87 14.05 -3.60 -1.19
CA ALA A 87 14.07 -4.62 -2.22
C ALA A 87 14.91 -4.20 -3.43
N PHE A 88 14.77 -2.95 -3.88
CA PHE A 88 15.56 -2.38 -4.96
C PHE A 88 17.04 -2.30 -4.62
N ALA A 89 17.39 -1.80 -3.42
CA ALA A 89 18.75 -1.74 -2.95
C ALA A 89 19.41 -3.12 -2.94
N LEU A 90 18.73 -4.14 -2.40
CA LEU A 90 19.23 -5.52 -2.39
C LEU A 90 19.41 -6.07 -3.81
N LEU A 91 18.45 -5.85 -4.71
CA LEU A 91 18.56 -6.26 -6.12
C LEU A 91 19.76 -5.61 -6.81
N SER A 92 20.04 -4.34 -6.53
CA SER A 92 21.17 -3.63 -7.14
C SER A 92 22.56 -4.14 -6.69
N THR A 93 22.60 -4.92 -5.60
CA THR A 93 23.84 -5.51 -5.06
C THR A 93 24.11 -6.95 -5.50
N LEU A 94 23.10 -7.61 -6.09
CA LEU A 94 23.17 -9.01 -6.57
C LEU A 94 23.62 -9.06 -8.04
#